data_AF-A0A349SFB6-F1
#
_entry.id   AF-A0A349SFB6-F1
#
_cell.length_a   1.000
_cell.length_b   1.000
_cell.length_c   1.000
_cell.angle_alpha   90.00
_cell.angle_beta   90.00
_cell.angle_gamma   90.00
#
_symmetry.space_group_name_H-M   'P 1'
#
loop_
_entity.id
_entity.type
_entity.pdbx_description
1 polymer ?
#
loop_
_entity_poly.entity_id
_entity_poly.type
_entity_poly.pdbx_seq_one_letter_code
_entity_poly.pdbx_strand_id
1 'polypeptide(L)'
;MWSGYLPPGLIKSFKAKTGIDINHTSIRSNEDILDRMKVTGGKGFDIVSPTSMRSLQWSSLNLLQPFDYTRIKNLSNVHDQLLAIGDAEWNFGANGAHWLPHIWGSEGIAWRTDKWTP
;
A
#
# COMPACT_ATOMS: atom_id res chain seq x y z
N MET A 1 7.73 0.09 1.09
CA MET A 1 6.57 -0.52 1.78
C MET A 1 6.79 -0.42 3.29
N TRP A 2 5.77 -0.63 4.12
CA TRP A 2 5.94 -0.66 5.58
C TRP A 2 7.00 -1.68 6.00
N SER A 3 7.81 -1.32 6.99
CA SER A 3 8.81 -2.23 7.54
C SER A 3 8.15 -3.51 8.04
N GLY A 4 8.72 -4.68 7.70
CA GLY A 4 8.19 -5.98 8.08
C GLY A 4 7.11 -6.58 7.16
N TYR A 5 6.60 -5.83 6.17
CA TYR A 5 5.54 -6.33 5.28
C TYR A 5 6.05 -7.08 4.06
N LEU A 6 7.36 -7.09 3.83
CA LEU A 6 8.00 -7.76 2.71
C LEU A 6 8.88 -8.92 3.22
N PRO A 7 8.36 -10.15 3.32
CA PRO A 7 9.14 -11.27 3.81
C PRO A 7 10.28 -11.65 2.84
N PRO A 8 11.47 -12.04 3.32
CA PRO A 8 12.62 -12.31 2.45
C PRO A 8 12.37 -13.37 1.37
N GLY A 9 11.57 -14.40 1.69
CA GLY A 9 11.20 -15.45 0.74
C GLY A 9 10.41 -14.93 -0.47
N LEU A 10 9.62 -13.87 -0.29
CA LEU A 10 8.80 -13.30 -1.34
C LEU A 10 9.67 -12.65 -2.42
N ILE A 11 10.68 -11.86 -2.04
CA ILE A 11 11.60 -11.20 -2.98
C ILE A 11 12.30 -12.23 -3.87
N LYS A 12 12.86 -13.29 -3.25
CA LYS A 12 13.53 -14.37 -3.97
C LYS A 12 12.57 -15.08 -4.93
N SER A 13 11.36 -15.42 -4.45
CA SER A 13 10.36 -16.11 -5.27
C SER A 13 9.85 -15.27 -6.44
N PHE A 14 9.71 -13.95 -6.24
CA PHE A 14 9.28 -13.01 -7.27
C PHE A 14 10.33 -12.93 -8.37
N LYS A 15 11.59 -12.67 -8.01
CA LYS A 15 12.70 -12.64 -8.98
C LYS A 15 12.82 -13.95 -9.76
N ALA A 16 12.69 -15.09 -9.08
CA ALA A 16 12.75 -16.40 -9.75
C ALA A 16 11.63 -16.61 -10.79
N LYS A 17 10.43 -16.05 -10.55
CA LYS A 17 9.28 -16.19 -11.45
C LYS A 17 9.24 -15.17 -12.58
N THR A 18 9.73 -13.95 -12.34
CA THR A 18 9.56 -12.82 -13.27
C THR A 18 10.87 -12.34 -13.90
N GLY A 19 12.01 -12.69 -13.30
CA GLY A 19 13.31 -12.12 -13.62
C GLY A 19 13.51 -10.68 -13.13
N ILE A 20 12.52 -10.08 -12.46
CA ILE A 20 12.54 -8.67 -12.05
C ILE A 20 13.20 -8.53 -10.67
N ASP A 21 14.13 -7.59 -10.57
CA ASP A 21 14.74 -7.18 -9.31
C ASP A 21 13.86 -6.20 -8.55
N ILE A 22 13.67 -6.45 -7.24
CA ILE A 22 12.94 -5.55 -6.35
C ILE A 22 13.94 -4.66 -5.60
N ASN A 23 13.95 -3.38 -5.90
CA ASN A 23 14.62 -2.36 -5.10
C ASN A 23 13.67 -1.86 -4.01
N HIS A 24 13.78 -2.43 -2.81
CA HIS A 24 12.85 -2.13 -1.72
C HIS A 24 13.37 -1.01 -0.81
N THR A 25 12.53 0.00 -0.61
CA THR A 25 12.74 1.04 0.40
C THR A 25 11.65 0.94 1.47
N SER A 26 12.06 0.74 2.72
CA SER A 26 11.15 0.70 3.86
C SER A 26 10.66 2.10 4.25
N ILE A 27 9.42 2.19 4.72
CA ILE A 27 8.83 3.39 5.33
C ILE A 27 8.50 3.11 6.80
N ARG A 28 8.53 4.16 7.62
CA ARG A 28 8.28 4.05 9.08
C ARG A 28 7.01 4.77 9.52
N SER A 29 6.51 5.72 8.73
CA SER A 29 5.29 6.45 8.99
C SER A 29 4.64 6.89 7.67
N ASN A 30 3.41 7.40 7.76
CA ASN A 30 2.72 7.99 6.60
C ASN A 30 3.38 9.29 6.15
N GLU A 31 3.96 10.03 7.08
CA GLU A 31 4.62 11.31 6.84
C GLU A 31 5.94 11.11 6.07
N ASP A 32 6.73 10.09 6.44
CA ASP A 32 7.97 9.73 5.73
C ASP A 32 7.72 9.45 4.24
N ILE A 33 6.67 8.69 3.90
CA ILE A 33 6.36 8.42 2.49
C ILE A 33 5.86 9.67 1.77
N LEU A 34 4.98 10.47 2.38
CA LEU A 34 4.44 11.68 1.76
C LEU A 34 5.54 12.72 1.50
N ASP A 35 6.42 12.96 2.47
CA ASP A 35 7.49 13.94 2.33
C ASP A 35 8.51 13.48 1.28
N ARG A 36 8.83 12.19 1.23
CA ARG A 36 9.69 11.65 0.17
C ARG A 36 9.05 11.82 -1.20
N MET A 37 7.76 11.51 -1.37
CA MET A 37 7.08 11.69 -2.64
C MET A 37 7.07 13.16 -3.10
N LYS A 38 6.85 14.10 -2.18
CA LYS A 38 6.91 15.55 -2.48
C LYS A 38 8.30 15.98 -2.92
N VAL A 39 9.34 15.56 -2.20
CA VAL A 39 10.73 15.95 -2.49
C VAL A 39 11.22 15.37 -3.80
N THR A 40 10.89 14.10 -4.09
CA THR A 40 11.37 13.44 -5.33
C THR A 40 10.44 13.64 -6.52
N GLY A 41 9.25 14.20 -6.32
CA GLY A 41 8.18 14.21 -7.33
C GLY A 41 7.82 12.79 -7.78
N GLY A 42 7.82 11.84 -6.84
CA GLY A 42 7.55 10.41 -7.11
C GLY A 42 8.67 9.65 -7.81
N LYS A 43 9.76 10.31 -8.25
CA LYS A 43 10.86 9.65 -8.96
C LYS A 43 11.53 8.58 -8.09
N GLY A 44 11.87 7.46 -8.73
CA GLY A 44 12.54 6.31 -8.09
C GLY A 44 11.58 5.30 -7.46
N PHE A 45 10.27 5.44 -7.64
CA PHE A 45 9.28 4.52 -7.12
C PHE A 45 8.26 4.12 -8.18
N ASP A 46 8.13 2.82 -8.41
CA ASP A 46 7.06 2.26 -9.26
C ASP A 46 5.79 1.95 -8.45
N ILE A 47 5.96 1.58 -7.18
CA ILE A 47 4.87 1.20 -6.27
C ILE A 47 5.12 1.83 -4.90
N VAL A 48 4.06 2.43 -4.34
CA VAL A 48 4.01 2.99 -2.99
C VAL A 48 2.88 2.33 -2.19
N SER A 49 2.98 2.35 -0.87
CA SER A 49 2.01 1.67 0.01
C SER A 49 1.49 2.62 1.09
N PRO A 50 0.61 3.57 0.72
CA PRO A 50 -0.03 4.46 1.68
C PRO A 50 -1.14 3.78 2.46
N THR A 51 -1.40 4.27 3.68
CA THR A 51 -2.61 3.92 4.44
C THR A 51 -3.85 4.49 3.76
N SER A 52 -4.94 3.72 3.70
CA SER A 52 -6.19 4.08 3.00
C SER A 52 -6.76 5.44 3.42
N MET A 53 -6.70 5.79 4.71
CA MET A 53 -7.22 7.06 5.27
C MET A 53 -6.48 8.32 4.82
N ARG A 54 -5.46 8.21 3.95
CA ARG A 54 -4.63 9.34 3.49
C ARG A 54 -4.99 9.83 2.08
N SER A 55 -6.10 9.37 1.49
CA SER A 55 -6.46 9.61 0.08
C SER A 55 -6.40 11.09 -0.33
N LEU A 56 -6.94 12.01 0.48
CA LEU A 56 -6.95 13.45 0.17
C LEU A 56 -5.55 14.04 0.04
N GLN A 57 -4.63 13.64 0.92
CA GLN A 57 -3.24 14.08 0.86
C GLN A 57 -2.56 13.58 -0.42
N TRP A 58 -2.83 12.33 -0.82
CA TRP A 58 -2.27 11.76 -2.05
C TRP A 58 -2.87 12.33 -3.33
N SER A 59 -4.19 12.59 -3.34
CA SER A 59 -4.89 13.23 -4.46
C SER A 59 -4.24 14.57 -4.81
N SER A 60 -3.96 15.41 -3.79
CA SER A 60 -3.34 16.72 -3.99
C SER A 60 -1.92 16.69 -4.57
N LEU A 61 -1.20 15.56 -4.47
CA LEU A 61 0.15 15.45 -5.00
C LEU A 61 0.17 15.25 -6.51
N ASN A 62 -0.90 14.70 -7.09
CA ASN A 62 -0.97 14.36 -8.52
C ASN A 62 0.23 13.51 -9.01
N LEU A 63 0.63 12.52 -8.20
CA LEU A 63 1.77 11.63 -8.49
C LEU A 63 1.37 10.18 -8.79
N LEU A 64 0.10 9.83 -8.62
CA LEU A 64 -0.39 8.46 -8.82
C LEU A 64 -1.12 8.36 -10.16
N GLN A 65 -1.11 7.15 -10.72
CA GLN A 65 -1.95 6.78 -11.86
C GLN A 65 -2.99 5.75 -11.41
N PRO A 66 -4.16 5.68 -12.06
CA PRO A 66 -5.16 4.68 -11.72
C PRO A 66 -4.68 3.28 -12.11
N PHE A 67 -5.12 2.28 -11.35
CA PHE A 67 -4.88 0.88 -11.68
C PHE A 67 -5.78 0.44 -12.83
N ASP A 68 -5.19 -0.28 -13.77
CA ASP A 68 -5.93 -1.04 -14.77
C ASP A 68 -6.26 -2.43 -14.21
N TYR A 69 -7.50 -2.59 -13.74
CA TYR A 69 -7.98 -3.84 -13.14
C TYR A 69 -7.94 -5.03 -14.11
N THR A 70 -7.98 -4.80 -15.43
CA THR A 70 -7.90 -5.88 -16.42
C THR A 70 -6.54 -6.58 -16.43
N ARG A 71 -5.50 -5.92 -15.90
CA ARG A 71 -4.14 -6.46 -15.77
C ARG A 71 -3.93 -7.22 -14.47
N ILE A 72 -4.88 -7.19 -13.54
CA ILE A 72 -4.80 -7.80 -12.21
C ILE A 72 -5.59 -9.12 -12.22
N LYS A 73 -4.91 -10.20 -12.63
CA LYS A 73 -5.55 -11.51 -12.84
C LYS A 73 -6.14 -12.15 -11.58
N ASN A 74 -5.72 -11.71 -10.40
CA ASN A 74 -6.11 -12.25 -9.11
C ASN A 74 -6.97 -11.27 -8.29
N LEU A 75 -7.57 -10.27 -8.94
CA LEU A 75 -8.39 -9.27 -8.26
C LEU A 75 -9.62 -9.89 -7.58
N SER A 76 -10.17 -10.96 -8.15
CA SER A 76 -11.27 -11.74 -7.59
C SER A 76 -10.99 -12.36 -6.21
N ASN A 77 -9.72 -12.39 -5.78
CA ASN A 77 -9.33 -12.89 -4.47
C ASN A 77 -9.41 -11.81 -3.38
N VAL A 78 -9.68 -10.56 -3.76
CA VAL A 78 -9.80 -9.42 -2.85
C VAL A 78 -11.24 -9.32 -2.37
N HIS A 79 -11.42 -9.04 -1.08
CA HIS A 79 -12.76 -8.82 -0.52
C HIS A 79 -13.39 -7.55 -1.11
N ASP A 80 -14.61 -7.64 -1.65
CA ASP A 80 -15.28 -6.56 -2.38
C ASP A 80 -15.35 -5.25 -1.58
N GLN A 81 -15.62 -5.32 -0.28
CA GLN A 81 -15.68 -4.13 0.59
C GLN A 81 -14.32 -3.42 0.73
N LEU A 82 -13.21 -4.16 0.66
CA LEU A 82 -11.88 -3.56 0.69
C LEU A 82 -11.51 -2.97 -0.66
N LEU A 83 -11.94 -3.62 -1.76
CA LEU A 83 -11.73 -3.11 -3.10
C LEU A 83 -12.51 -1.80 -3.33
N ALA A 84 -13.74 -1.71 -2.81
CA ALA A 84 -14.59 -0.53 -2.91
C ALA A 84 -13.96 0.74 -2.31
N ILE A 85 -13.02 0.63 -1.36
CA ILE A 85 -12.26 1.78 -0.83
C ILE A 85 -11.46 2.46 -1.96
N GLY A 86 -10.84 1.66 -2.84
CA GLY A 86 -10.13 2.17 -4.01
C GLY A 86 -11.04 2.97 -4.94
N ASP A 87 -12.22 2.41 -5.20
CA ASP A 87 -13.19 2.97 -6.14
C ASP A 87 -13.97 4.17 -5.57
N ALA A 88 -14.15 4.25 -4.25
CA ALA A 88 -14.92 5.31 -3.61
C ALA A 88 -14.03 6.47 -3.10
N GLU A 89 -12.92 6.15 -2.45
CA GLU A 89 -12.09 7.12 -1.72
C GLU A 89 -10.81 7.50 -2.47
N TRP A 90 -10.31 6.62 -3.34
CA TRP A 90 -9.08 6.80 -4.12
C TRP A 90 -9.34 6.95 -5.62
N ASN A 91 -10.57 7.29 -6.00
CA ASN A 91 -10.90 7.55 -7.41
C ASN A 91 -10.50 8.95 -7.89
N PHE A 92 -10.06 9.82 -6.98
CA PHE A 92 -9.60 11.19 -7.25
C PHE A 92 -10.50 11.97 -8.23
N GLY A 93 -11.82 11.91 -8.03
CA GLY A 93 -12.79 12.57 -8.90
C GLY A 93 -13.19 11.74 -10.12
N ALA A 94 -13.45 10.44 -9.91
CA ALA A 94 -13.86 9.48 -10.94
C ALA A 94 -12.80 9.18 -12.02
N ASN A 95 -11.53 9.33 -11.69
CA ASN A 95 -10.38 8.98 -12.53
C ASN A 95 -9.96 7.50 -12.42
N GLY A 96 -10.81 6.64 -11.87
CA GLY A 96 -10.49 5.24 -11.56
C GLY A 96 -9.69 5.07 -10.27
N ALA A 97 -9.62 3.85 -9.73
CA ALA A 97 -8.98 3.60 -8.44
C ALA A 97 -7.45 3.75 -8.50
N HIS A 98 -6.90 4.64 -7.69
CA HIS A 98 -5.45 4.86 -7.55
C HIS A 98 -4.84 4.05 -6.41
N TRP A 99 -5.61 3.13 -5.81
CA TRP A 99 -5.22 2.37 -4.64
C TRP A 99 -5.82 0.97 -4.66
N LEU A 100 -5.06 -0.01 -4.14
CA LEU A 100 -5.50 -1.39 -3.97
C LEU A 100 -5.23 -1.84 -2.53
N PRO A 101 -6.14 -2.64 -1.94
CA PRO A 101 -5.90 -3.23 -0.64
C PRO A 101 -4.78 -4.26 -0.69
N HIS A 102 -3.93 -4.25 0.33
CA HIS A 102 -2.81 -5.19 0.45
C HIS A 102 -2.84 -5.92 1.79
N ILE A 103 -2.63 -5.18 2.89
CA ILE A 103 -2.67 -5.70 4.26
C ILE A 103 -3.53 -4.74 5.09
N TRP A 104 -4.42 -5.30 5.90
CA TRP A 104 -5.27 -4.55 6.82
C TRP A 104 -5.14 -5.10 8.23
N GLY A 105 -5.54 -4.30 9.21
CA GLY A 105 -5.54 -4.67 10.63
C GLY A 105 -6.23 -3.60 11.46
N SER A 106 -6.28 -3.82 12.76
CA SER A 106 -6.77 -2.87 13.75
C SER A 106 -5.66 -2.41 14.67
N GLU A 107 -5.83 -1.22 15.22
CA GLU A 107 -5.09 -0.79 16.40
C GLU A 107 -5.81 -1.35 17.63
N GLY A 108 -5.04 -1.93 18.56
CA GLY A 108 -5.59 -2.59 19.73
C GLY A 108 -4.70 -2.43 20.95
N ILE A 109 -5.26 -2.72 22.12
CA ILE A 109 -4.53 -2.73 23.38
C ILE A 109 -4.05 -4.16 23.62
N ALA A 110 -2.73 -4.33 23.71
CA ALA A 110 -2.12 -5.60 24.09
C ALA A 110 -1.45 -5.46 25.46
N TRP A 111 -1.59 -6.48 26.31
CA TRP A 111 -0.95 -6.53 27.62
C TRP A 111 -0.33 -7.90 27.89
N ARG A 112 0.57 -7.91 28.87
CA ARG A 112 1.24 -9.12 29.35
C ARG A 112 0.33 -9.85 30.33
N THR A 113 -0.23 -10.98 29.90
CA THR A 113 -1.15 -11.79 30.70
C THR A 113 -0.50 -12.43 31.93
N ASP A 114 0.82 -12.62 31.91
CA ASP A 114 1.62 -13.04 33.07
C ASP A 114 1.82 -11.93 34.11
N LYS A 115 1.55 -10.67 33.76
CA LYS A 115 1.68 -9.51 34.66
C LYS A 115 0.34 -8.94 35.10
N TRP A 116 -0.68 -9.06 34.26
CA TRP A 116 -2.01 -8.54 34.54
C TRP A 116 -3.08 -9.42 33.89
N THR A 117 -4.04 -9.87 34.71
CA THR A 117 -5.28 -10.52 34.25
C THR A 117 -6.44 -9.63 34.69
N PRO A 118 -7.35 -9.25 33.78
CA PRO A 118 -8.51 -8.40 34.08
C PRO A 118 -9.41 -8.95 35.19
#